data_AF-A0A9D1CK92-F1
#
_entry.id   AF-A0A9D1CK92-F1
#
_cell.length_a   1.000
_cell.length_b   1.000
_cell.length_c   1.000
_cell.angle_alpha   90.00
_cell.angle_beta   90.00
_cell.angle_gamma   90.00
#
_symmetry.space_group_name_H-M   'P 1'
#
loop_
_entity.id
_entity.type
_entity.pdbx_description
1 polymer ?
#
loop_
_entity_poly.entity_id
_entity_poly.type
_entity_poly.pdbx_seq_one_letter_code
_entity_poly.pdbx_strand_id
1 'polypeptide(L)'
;METSVILIIVFIVLMIAVLFYILKRMVNKMDQESKSYFLNNLQDYDKLIDEKESKLETIKESLESLKEQESKNQSEGKEDHSRMDPSALQAVISPDLQDGNILKTMREIQDKFQLQHDATIKQFVKNHPEDKNKTKEYKLCQNVLNLLTFDFAYELETTMEKERWNKVLVKLNDETKQYLKKQKCFEKPFNEARIWIEDRAKETDPNIYILTGEKDKNYNDIDSRIQMKYDESIYLGLMICYQNKLYDYSLR
;
A
#
# COMPACT_ATOMS: atom_id res chain seq x y z
N MET A 1 24.79 52.04 -39.82
CA MET A 1 24.47 51.94 -38.38
C MET A 1 23.01 51.56 -38.16
N GLU A 2 22.05 52.23 -38.79
CA GLU A 2 20.61 51.97 -38.59
C GLU A 2 20.16 50.55 -38.97
N THR A 3 20.64 50.00 -40.09
CA THR A 3 20.30 48.62 -40.54
C THR A 3 20.80 47.54 -39.59
N SER A 4 21.99 47.74 -38.99
CA SER A 4 22.57 46.81 -38.01
C SER A 4 21.79 46.82 -36.69
N VAL A 5 21.30 47.99 -36.26
CA VAL A 5 20.47 48.12 -35.04
C VAL A 5 19.12 47.43 -35.23
N ILE A 6 18.48 47.59 -36.39
CA ILE A 6 17.21 46.92 -36.71
C ILE A 6 17.37 45.39 -36.68
N LEU A 7 18.48 44.88 -37.24
CA LEU A 7 18.78 43.44 -37.25
C LEU A 7 18.94 42.85 -35.85
N ILE A 8 19.57 43.60 -34.93
CA ILE A 8 19.73 43.19 -33.53
C ILE A 8 18.37 43.14 -32.81
N ILE A 9 17.50 44.13 -33.04
CA ILE A 9 16.16 44.17 -32.44
C ILE A 9 15.33 42.97 -32.91
N VAL A 10 15.36 42.65 -34.21
CA VAL A 10 14.67 41.47 -34.76
C VAL A 10 15.18 40.18 -34.13
N PHE A 11 16.49 40.07 -33.91
CA PHE A 11 17.10 38.90 -33.27
C PHE A 11 16.68 38.75 -31.80
N ILE A 12 16.57 39.86 -31.06
CA ILE A 12 16.09 39.86 -29.67
C ILE A 12 14.63 39.41 -29.59
N VAL A 13 13.77 39.90 -30.48
CA VAL A 13 12.35 39.50 -30.54
C VAL A 13 12.21 38.01 -30.87
N LEU A 14 13.03 37.50 -31.79
CA LEU A 14 13.08 36.08 -32.12
C LEU A 14 13.49 35.23 -30.91
N MET A 15 14.50 35.64 -30.16
CA MET A 15 14.94 34.94 -28.95
C MET A 15 13.85 34.91 -27.87
N ILE A 16 13.14 36.01 -27.68
CA ILE A 16 12.00 36.08 -26.74
C ILE A 16 10.88 35.12 -27.18
N ALA A 17 10.58 35.04 -28.48
CA ALA A 17 9.56 34.12 -29.01
C ALA A 17 9.94 32.65 -28.79
N VAL A 18 11.22 32.30 -28.96
CA VAL A 18 11.73 30.93 -28.70
C VAL A 18 11.63 30.58 -27.22
N LEU A 19 12.01 31.50 -26.32
CA LEU A 19 11.88 31.31 -24.88
C LEU A 19 10.43 31.09 -24.46
N PHE A 20 9.50 31.88 -25.01
CA PHE A 20 8.07 31.72 -24.76
C PHE A 20 7.55 30.36 -25.24
N TYR A 21 8.02 29.87 -26.38
CA TYR A 21 7.63 28.56 -26.92
C TYR A 21 8.13 27.41 -26.04
N ILE A 22 9.38 27.47 -25.54
CA ILE A 22 9.93 26.47 -24.64
C ILE A 22 9.16 26.44 -23.32
N LEU A 23 8.86 27.61 -22.75
CA LEU A 23 8.09 27.74 -21.52
C LEU A 23 6.68 27.15 -21.67
N LYS A 24 5.98 27.47 -22.77
CA LYS A 24 4.65 26.91 -23.07
C LYS A 24 4.69 25.38 -23.21
N ARG A 25 5.72 24.83 -23.84
CA ARG A 25 5.89 23.37 -23.99
C ARG A 25 6.20 22.70 -22.66
N MET A 26 6.98 23.33 -21.80
CA MET A 26 7.31 22.85 -20.46
C MET A 26 6.08 22.82 -19.56
N VAL A 27 5.30 23.90 -19.53
CA VAL A 27 4.04 23.99 -18.77
C VAL A 27 3.05 22.90 -19.21
N ASN A 28 2.90 22.68 -20.52
CA ASN A 28 1.99 21.64 -21.03
C ASN A 28 2.42 20.21 -20.64
N LYS A 29 3.72 19.93 -20.57
CA LYS A 29 4.23 18.64 -20.09
C LYS A 29 4.06 18.48 -18.58
N MET A 30 4.34 19.54 -17.82
CA MET A 30 4.18 19.56 -16.36
C MET A 30 2.73 19.32 -15.95
N ASP A 31 1.76 19.89 -16.70
CA ASP A 31 0.33 19.70 -16.45
C ASP A 31 -0.11 18.24 -16.68
N GLN A 32 0.45 17.55 -17.70
CA GLN A 32 0.12 16.15 -17.98
C GLN A 32 0.75 15.18 -16.97
N GLU A 33 2.01 15.38 -16.60
CA GLU A 33 2.72 14.51 -15.64
C GLU A 33 2.24 14.73 -14.20
N SER A 34 1.95 15.98 -13.82
CA SER A 34 1.33 16.31 -12.52
C SER A 34 -0.05 15.68 -12.40
N LYS A 35 -0.93 15.84 -13.41
CA LYS A 35 -2.25 15.21 -13.40
C LYS A 35 -2.17 13.69 -13.29
N SER A 36 -1.28 13.01 -14.01
CA SER A 36 -1.18 11.55 -13.93
C SER A 36 -0.70 11.04 -12.56
N TYR A 37 0.24 11.73 -11.92
CA TYR A 37 0.80 11.30 -10.63
C TYR A 37 -0.16 11.60 -9.47
N PHE A 38 -0.85 12.76 -9.51
CA PHE A 38 -1.88 13.09 -8.52
C PHE A 38 -3.18 12.32 -8.74
N LEU A 39 -3.63 12.08 -9.98
CA LEU A 39 -4.85 11.28 -10.21
C LEU A 39 -4.69 9.85 -9.72
N ASN A 40 -3.55 9.20 -9.97
CA ASN A 40 -3.39 7.80 -9.57
C ASN A 40 -3.38 7.65 -8.05
N ASN A 41 -2.66 8.51 -7.34
CA ASN A 41 -2.64 8.47 -5.87
C ASN A 41 -3.98 8.94 -5.27
N LEU A 42 -4.65 9.94 -5.85
CA LEU A 42 -5.96 10.41 -5.37
C LEU A 42 -7.06 9.39 -5.64
N GLN A 43 -7.04 8.70 -6.79
CA GLN A 43 -7.98 7.62 -7.10
C GLN A 43 -7.85 6.44 -6.13
N ASP A 44 -6.64 6.14 -5.67
CA ASP A 44 -6.45 5.09 -4.66
C ASP A 44 -6.98 5.53 -3.28
N TYR A 45 -6.88 6.83 -2.94
CA TYR A 45 -7.51 7.38 -1.73
C TYR A 45 -9.04 7.46 -1.84
N ASP A 46 -9.60 7.90 -2.97
CA ASP A 46 -11.05 7.95 -3.20
C ASP A 46 -11.64 6.53 -3.13
N LYS A 47 -11.00 5.53 -3.73
CA LYS A 47 -11.42 4.12 -3.58
C LYS A 47 -11.39 3.64 -2.13
N LEU A 48 -10.34 3.98 -1.39
CA LEU A 48 -10.24 3.64 0.04
C LEU A 48 -11.30 4.37 0.87
N ILE A 49 -11.66 5.61 0.52
CA ILE A 49 -12.70 6.40 1.19
C ILE A 49 -14.08 5.81 0.87
N ASP A 50 -14.38 5.53 -0.39
CA ASP A 50 -15.64 4.90 -0.83
C ASP A 50 -15.84 3.54 -0.17
N GLU A 51 -14.78 2.73 -0.08
CA GLU A 51 -14.83 1.42 0.58
C GLU A 51 -15.06 1.57 2.10
N LYS A 52 -14.47 2.59 2.74
CA LYS A 52 -14.68 2.89 4.16
C LYS A 52 -16.06 3.47 4.44
N GLU A 53 -16.60 4.30 3.55
CA GLU A 53 -17.95 4.85 3.64
C GLU A 53 -19.00 3.75 3.46
N SER A 54 -18.84 2.88 2.46
CA SER A 54 -19.70 1.71 2.25
C SER A 54 -19.70 0.75 3.46
N LYS A 55 -18.52 0.51 4.06
CA LYS A 55 -18.40 -0.26 5.31
C LYS A 55 -19.04 0.46 6.51
N LEU A 56 -18.96 1.78 6.57
CA LEU A 56 -19.61 2.57 7.63
C LEU A 56 -21.13 2.55 7.51
N GLU A 57 -21.66 2.58 6.30
CA GLU A 57 -23.09 2.53 6.01
C GLU A 57 -23.68 1.17 6.38
N THR A 58 -23.05 0.08 5.92
CA THR A 58 -23.45 -1.29 6.30
C THR A 58 -23.38 -1.55 7.81
N ILE A 59 -22.38 -1.00 8.51
CA ILE A 59 -22.29 -1.09 9.97
C ILE A 59 -23.42 -0.28 10.65
N LYS A 60 -23.76 0.92 10.13
CA LYS A 60 -24.86 1.74 10.67
C LYS A 60 -26.21 1.06 10.46
N GLU A 61 -26.48 0.53 9.29
CA GLU A 61 -27.70 -0.23 8.99
C GLU A 61 -27.82 -1.47 9.89
N SER A 62 -26.72 -2.19 10.10
CA SER A 62 -26.66 -3.32 11.04
C SER A 62 -26.95 -2.87 12.47
N LEU A 63 -26.42 -1.73 12.92
CA LEU A 63 -26.68 -1.17 14.25
C LEU A 63 -28.13 -0.71 14.42
N GLU A 64 -28.71 -0.07 13.42
CA GLU A 64 -30.13 0.35 13.45
C GLU A 64 -31.06 -0.85 13.48
N SER A 65 -30.80 -1.89 12.69
CA SER A 65 -31.56 -3.14 12.71
C SER A 65 -31.48 -3.86 14.06
N LEU A 66 -30.32 -3.86 14.72
CA LEU A 66 -30.13 -4.39 16.08
C LEU A 66 -30.90 -3.58 17.13
N LYS A 67 -30.92 -2.25 16.98
CA LYS A 67 -31.64 -1.34 17.89
C LYS A 67 -33.16 -1.44 17.73
N GLU A 68 -33.64 -1.66 16.51
CA GLU A 68 -35.05 -1.98 16.23
C GLU A 68 -35.45 -3.37 16.73
N GLN A 69 -34.53 -4.34 16.73
CA GLN A 69 -34.76 -5.66 17.33
C GLN A 69 -34.76 -5.61 18.87
N GLU A 70 -33.87 -4.85 19.50
CA GLU A 70 -33.87 -4.64 20.97
C GLU A 70 -35.14 -3.92 21.46
N SER A 71 -35.63 -2.94 20.70
CA SER A 71 -36.86 -2.21 21.04
C SER A 71 -38.14 -3.03 20.83
N LYS A 72 -38.13 -4.01 19.91
CA LYS A 72 -39.20 -5.02 19.79
C LYS A 72 -39.16 -6.07 20.90
N ASN A 73 -37.96 -6.46 21.37
CA ASN A 73 -37.78 -7.49 22.41
C ASN A 73 -38.03 -7.00 23.85
N GLN A 74 -38.13 -5.69 24.10
CA GLN A 74 -38.45 -5.16 25.43
C GLN A 74 -39.95 -5.08 25.77
N SER A 75 -40.86 -5.48 24.86
CA SER A 75 -42.31 -5.46 25.11
C SER A 75 -42.92 -6.80 25.56
N GLU A 76 -42.15 -7.90 25.59
CA GLU A 76 -42.64 -9.19 26.11
C GLU A 76 -41.72 -9.70 27.22
N GLY A 77 -42.32 -9.89 28.40
CA GLY A 77 -41.60 -10.00 29.66
C GLY A 77 -41.16 -11.41 30.08
N LYS A 78 -40.35 -11.39 31.14
CA LYS A 78 -40.09 -12.40 32.20
C LYS A 78 -39.59 -13.81 31.81
N GLU A 79 -38.43 -14.12 32.43
CA GLU A 79 -37.97 -15.42 32.96
C GLU A 79 -37.89 -16.61 31.99
N ASP A 80 -36.67 -17.09 31.71
CA ASP A 80 -36.09 -18.32 32.31
C ASP A 80 -34.84 -18.76 31.53
N HIS A 81 -33.87 -19.34 32.22
CA HIS A 81 -32.66 -19.91 31.65
C HIS A 81 -33.01 -21.12 30.76
N SER A 82 -32.90 -21.01 29.43
CA SER A 82 -32.73 -22.18 28.59
C SER A 82 -32.03 -21.90 27.27
N ARG A 83 -31.04 -22.77 27.03
CA ARG A 83 -30.32 -23.09 25.77
C ARG A 83 -30.84 -22.36 24.53
N MET A 84 -29.98 -21.51 23.97
CA MET A 84 -30.16 -20.92 22.64
C MET A 84 -30.51 -22.02 21.63
N ASP A 85 -31.72 -21.93 21.06
CA ASP A 85 -32.22 -22.84 20.03
C ASP A 85 -31.39 -22.66 18.74
N PRO A 86 -30.75 -23.71 18.19
CA PRO A 86 -29.97 -23.65 16.95
C PRO A 86 -30.74 -23.09 15.75
N SER A 87 -32.07 -23.08 15.82
CA SER A 87 -32.97 -22.58 14.79
C SER A 87 -32.96 -21.05 14.66
N ALA A 88 -32.61 -20.31 15.71
CA ALA A 88 -32.57 -18.83 15.68
C ALA A 88 -31.38 -18.29 14.86
N LEU A 89 -30.28 -19.04 14.78
CA LEU A 89 -29.13 -18.72 13.91
C LEU A 89 -29.44 -18.88 12.42
N GLN A 90 -30.45 -19.68 12.10
CA GLN A 90 -30.81 -20.01 10.71
C GLN A 90 -31.63 -18.90 10.04
N ALA A 91 -32.26 -18.02 10.83
CA ALA A 91 -33.08 -16.92 10.34
C ALA A 91 -32.27 -15.66 9.93
N VAL A 92 -30.98 -15.58 10.31
CA VAL A 92 -30.10 -14.44 10.03
C VAL A 92 -29.34 -14.61 8.70
N ILE A 93 -29.42 -15.79 8.08
CA ILE A 93 -28.73 -16.12 6.84
C ILE A 93 -29.66 -15.79 5.65
N SER A 94 -29.20 -14.91 4.75
CA SER A 94 -29.95 -14.49 3.54
C SER A 94 -30.53 -15.68 2.75
N PRO A 95 -31.73 -15.56 2.15
CA PRO A 95 -32.41 -16.67 1.46
C PRO A 95 -31.60 -17.32 0.31
N ASP A 96 -30.62 -16.63 -0.28
CA ASP A 96 -29.70 -17.20 -1.29
C ASP A 96 -28.69 -18.23 -0.72
N LEU A 97 -28.53 -18.31 0.60
CA LEU A 97 -27.65 -19.28 1.26
C LEU A 97 -28.41 -20.50 1.82
N GLN A 98 -29.72 -20.62 1.54
CA GLN A 98 -30.55 -21.75 1.97
C GLN A 98 -30.29 -23.05 1.21
N ASP A 99 -29.42 -23.04 0.20
CA ASP A 99 -28.94 -24.26 -0.42
C ASP A 99 -28.05 -24.99 0.59
N GLY A 100 -28.64 -25.92 1.36
CA GLY A 100 -27.99 -26.65 2.46
C GLY A 100 -26.71 -27.40 2.07
N ASN A 101 -26.43 -27.51 0.76
CA ASN A 101 -25.15 -27.95 0.23
C ASN A 101 -24.02 -26.94 0.48
N ILE A 102 -24.22 -25.62 0.37
CA ILE A 102 -23.15 -24.63 0.47
C ILE A 102 -22.58 -24.61 1.90
N LEU A 103 -23.43 -24.54 2.92
CA LEU A 103 -22.98 -24.57 4.32
C LEU A 103 -22.26 -25.89 4.68
N LYS A 104 -22.75 -27.01 4.12
CA LYS A 104 -22.12 -28.32 4.30
C LYS A 104 -20.76 -28.37 3.59
N THR A 105 -20.67 -27.88 2.35
CA THR A 105 -19.43 -27.78 1.59
C THR A 105 -18.43 -26.85 2.26
N MET A 106 -18.86 -25.71 2.80
CA MET A 106 -18.00 -24.80 3.58
C MET A 106 -17.43 -25.47 4.82
N ARG A 107 -18.25 -26.24 5.55
CA ARG A 107 -17.79 -27.00 6.72
C ARG A 107 -16.82 -28.11 6.33
N GLU A 108 -17.11 -28.84 5.25
CA GLU A 108 -16.20 -29.86 4.71
C GLU A 108 -14.86 -29.26 4.24
N ILE A 109 -14.89 -28.06 3.66
CA ILE A 109 -13.67 -27.31 3.29
C ILE A 109 -12.90 -26.94 4.56
N GLN A 110 -13.55 -26.38 5.58
CA GLN A 110 -12.90 -26.08 6.86
C GLN A 110 -12.26 -27.32 7.51
N ASP A 111 -12.98 -28.44 7.55
CA ASP A 111 -12.52 -29.68 8.16
C ASP A 111 -11.32 -30.29 7.40
N LYS A 112 -11.30 -30.15 6.07
CA LYS A 112 -10.20 -30.63 5.21
C LYS A 112 -9.04 -29.63 5.12
N PHE A 113 -9.30 -28.33 5.32
CA PHE A 113 -8.31 -27.26 5.27
C PHE A 113 -7.54 -27.19 6.59
N GLN A 114 -6.70 -28.20 6.82
CA GLN A 114 -5.88 -28.32 8.04
C GLN A 114 -4.51 -27.67 7.85
N LEU A 115 -4.48 -26.35 7.62
CA LEU A 115 -3.22 -25.61 7.58
C LEU A 115 -2.69 -25.39 9.01
N GLN A 116 -1.53 -25.97 9.32
CA GLN A 116 -0.82 -25.73 10.57
C GLN A 116 -0.04 -24.41 10.48
N HIS A 117 -0.71 -23.29 10.77
CA HIS A 117 -0.21 -21.93 10.58
C HIS A 117 1.18 -21.73 11.24
N ASP A 118 1.31 -22.08 12.52
CA ASP A 118 2.57 -21.98 13.27
C ASP A 118 3.72 -22.76 12.62
N ALA A 119 3.44 -23.98 12.14
CA ALA A 119 4.45 -24.84 11.54
C ALA A 119 4.90 -24.28 10.18
N THR A 120 3.97 -23.81 9.36
CA THR A 120 4.25 -23.14 8.08
C THR A 120 5.11 -21.91 8.29
N ILE A 121 4.76 -21.05 9.25
CA ILE A 121 5.50 -19.82 9.54
C ILE A 121 6.90 -20.16 10.07
N LYS A 122 7.02 -21.09 11.03
CA LYS A 122 8.32 -21.53 11.57
C LYS A 122 9.22 -22.12 10.48
N GLN A 123 8.66 -22.93 9.58
CA GLN A 123 9.40 -23.49 8.44
C GLN A 123 9.82 -22.38 7.47
N PHE A 124 8.95 -21.42 7.20
CA PHE A 124 9.24 -20.28 6.34
C PHE A 124 10.40 -19.44 6.89
N VAL A 125 10.36 -19.08 8.18
CA VAL A 125 11.42 -18.33 8.87
C VAL A 125 12.75 -19.09 8.83
N LYS A 126 12.73 -20.40 9.09
CA LYS A 126 13.92 -21.26 9.04
C LYS A 126 14.56 -21.29 7.65
N ASN A 127 13.75 -21.31 6.60
CA ASN A 127 14.20 -21.31 5.21
C ASN A 127 14.67 -19.92 4.74
N HIS A 128 14.29 -18.85 5.45
CA HIS A 128 14.64 -17.46 5.13
C HIS A 128 15.32 -16.78 6.33
N PRO A 129 16.54 -17.22 6.68
CA PRO A 129 17.31 -16.60 7.76
C PRO A 129 17.61 -15.14 7.44
N GLU A 130 17.84 -14.33 8.48
CA GLU A 130 18.16 -12.92 8.33
C GLU A 130 19.49 -12.73 7.58
N ASP A 131 19.44 -12.03 6.45
CA ASP A 131 20.63 -11.60 5.72
C ASP A 131 20.99 -10.18 6.14
N LYS A 132 22.04 -10.05 6.98
CA LYS A 132 22.52 -8.77 7.49
C LYS A 132 22.89 -7.79 6.37
N ASN A 133 23.36 -8.28 5.22
CA ASN A 133 23.70 -7.41 4.09
C ASN A 133 22.42 -6.83 3.48
N LYS A 134 21.39 -7.66 3.25
CA LYS A 134 20.09 -7.16 2.77
C LYS A 134 19.45 -6.21 3.77
N THR A 135 19.46 -6.53 5.06
CA THR A 135 18.96 -5.62 6.12
C THR A 135 19.69 -4.27 6.07
N LYS A 136 20.99 -4.27 5.80
CA LYS A 136 21.77 -3.04 5.64
C LYS A 136 21.38 -2.27 4.37
N GLU A 137 21.25 -2.95 3.23
CA GLU A 137 20.80 -2.34 1.97
C GLU A 137 19.41 -1.71 2.10
N TYR A 138 18.48 -2.41 2.76
CA TYR A 138 17.14 -1.90 3.05
C TYR A 138 17.20 -0.59 3.83
N LYS A 139 17.99 -0.53 4.91
CA LYS A 139 18.16 0.70 5.71
C LYS A 139 18.74 1.84 4.88
N LEU A 140 19.69 1.57 4.00
CA LEU A 140 20.27 2.58 3.11
C LEU A 140 19.25 3.10 2.09
N CYS A 141 18.41 2.23 1.54
CA CYS A 141 17.31 2.65 0.65
C CYS A 141 16.26 3.46 1.41
N GLN A 142 15.87 3.02 2.61
CA GLN A 142 14.91 3.73 3.46
C GLN A 142 15.41 5.11 3.88
N ASN A 143 16.72 5.31 4.08
CA ASN A 143 17.26 6.65 4.33
C ASN A 143 16.93 7.64 3.19
N VAL A 144 16.87 7.17 1.95
CA VAL A 144 16.48 8.02 0.81
C VAL A 144 14.97 8.20 0.78
N LEU A 145 14.19 7.11 0.90
CA LEU A 145 12.74 7.15 0.80
C LEU A 145 12.10 7.99 1.92
N ASN A 146 12.63 7.91 3.13
CA ASN A 146 12.15 8.70 4.27
C ASN A 146 12.43 10.21 4.12
N LEU A 147 13.39 10.61 3.28
CA LEU A 147 13.60 12.03 2.96
C LEU A 147 12.50 12.56 2.04
N LEU A 148 11.88 11.70 1.22
CA LEU A 148 10.84 12.06 0.26
C LEU A 148 9.47 12.23 0.92
N THR A 149 9.42 13.09 1.93
CA THR A 149 8.15 13.61 2.45
C THR A 149 7.38 14.32 1.34
N PHE A 150 6.07 14.48 1.49
CA PHE A 150 5.23 15.16 0.50
C PHE A 150 5.82 16.52 0.06
N ASP A 151 6.18 17.37 1.03
CA ASP A 151 6.74 18.70 0.76
C ASP A 151 8.06 18.63 -0.01
N PHE A 152 8.95 17.70 0.37
CA PHE A 152 10.25 17.57 -0.29
C PHE A 152 10.13 16.93 -1.67
N ALA A 153 9.24 15.96 -1.85
CA ALA A 153 8.95 15.38 -3.17
C ALA A 153 8.38 16.44 -4.12
N TYR A 154 7.44 17.27 -3.64
CA TYR A 154 6.90 18.39 -4.41
C TYR A 154 7.98 19.43 -4.78
N GLU A 155 8.86 19.75 -3.83
CA GLU A 155 10.01 20.62 -4.09
C GLU A 155 10.94 20.04 -5.17
N LEU A 156 11.21 18.73 -5.12
CA LEU A 156 12.03 18.06 -6.13
C LEU A 156 11.37 18.08 -7.51
N GLU A 157 10.05 17.88 -7.59
CA GLU A 157 9.34 17.91 -8.87
C GLU A 157 9.32 19.30 -9.52
N THR A 158 9.23 20.35 -8.71
CA THR A 158 9.33 21.74 -9.18
C THR A 158 10.78 22.19 -9.48
N THR A 159 11.78 21.40 -9.06
CA THR A 159 13.19 21.68 -9.30
C THR A 159 13.66 21.12 -10.65
N MET A 160 14.57 21.82 -11.32
CA MET A 160 15.21 21.32 -12.54
C MET A 160 15.90 19.97 -12.29
N GLU A 161 15.72 19.02 -13.20
CA GLU A 161 16.18 17.64 -13.04
C GLU A 161 17.67 17.52 -12.66
N LYS A 162 18.52 18.34 -13.28
CA LYS A 162 19.98 18.38 -13.04
C LYS A 162 20.35 18.79 -11.60
N GLU A 163 19.45 19.45 -10.88
CA GLU A 163 19.67 19.94 -9.52
C GLU A 163 19.02 19.06 -8.45
N ARG A 164 18.11 18.15 -8.84
CA ARG A 164 17.39 17.28 -7.89
C ARG A 164 18.34 16.46 -7.02
N TRP A 165 19.35 15.85 -7.64
CA TRP A 165 20.37 15.10 -6.91
C TRP A 165 21.14 15.97 -5.91
N ASN A 166 21.48 17.21 -6.26
CA ASN A 166 22.18 18.11 -5.34
C ASN A 166 21.37 18.37 -4.07
N LYS A 167 20.06 18.60 -4.21
CA LYS A 167 19.16 18.79 -3.05
C LYS A 167 19.08 17.55 -2.16
N VAL A 168 18.98 16.36 -2.76
CA VAL A 168 18.90 15.09 -2.02
C VAL A 168 20.23 14.78 -1.31
N LEU A 169 21.35 14.97 -2.00
CA LEU A 169 22.69 14.67 -1.49
C LEU A 169 23.04 15.46 -0.23
N VAL A 170 22.61 16.72 -0.12
CA VAL A 170 22.86 17.55 1.07
C VAL A 170 22.22 16.97 2.33
N LYS A 171 21.10 16.24 2.20
CA LYS A 171 20.36 15.66 3.32
C LYS A 171 20.74 14.21 3.64
N LEU A 172 21.51 13.54 2.77
CA LEU A 172 21.92 12.15 2.95
C LEU A 172 23.19 12.01 3.79
N ASN A 173 23.27 10.91 4.54
CA ASN A 173 24.51 10.50 5.20
C ASN A 173 25.54 9.91 4.20
N ASP A 174 26.81 9.89 4.58
CA ASP A 174 27.89 9.51 3.67
C ASP A 174 27.87 8.02 3.29
N GLU A 175 27.40 7.17 4.19
CA GLU A 175 27.25 5.74 3.90
C GLU A 175 26.23 5.50 2.78
N THR A 176 25.07 6.16 2.85
CA THR A 176 24.04 6.08 1.80
C THR A 176 24.55 6.65 0.49
N LYS A 177 25.27 7.78 0.52
CA LYS A 177 25.90 8.35 -0.69
C LYS A 177 26.86 7.36 -1.35
N GLN A 178 27.73 6.71 -0.57
CA GLN A 178 28.68 5.73 -1.10
C GLN A 178 27.96 4.52 -1.71
N TYR A 179 26.90 4.03 -1.05
CA TYR A 179 26.08 2.94 -1.58
C TYR A 179 25.43 3.33 -2.91
N LEU A 180 24.73 4.46 -2.98
CA LEU A 180 24.08 4.94 -4.21
C LEU A 180 25.09 5.19 -5.34
N LYS A 181 26.29 5.69 -5.01
CA LYS A 181 27.39 5.84 -5.98
C LYS A 181 27.82 4.50 -6.56
N LYS A 182 27.99 3.47 -5.71
CA LYS A 182 28.35 2.12 -6.14
C LYS A 182 27.29 1.52 -7.08
N GLN A 183 26.01 1.85 -6.86
CA GLN A 183 24.88 1.41 -7.68
C GLN A 183 24.61 2.31 -8.89
N LYS A 184 25.50 3.28 -9.17
CA LYS A 184 25.41 4.21 -10.31
C LYS A 184 24.10 5.01 -10.36
N CYS A 185 23.47 5.25 -9.20
CA CYS A 185 22.20 5.98 -9.13
C CYS A 185 22.35 7.43 -9.64
N PHE A 186 23.50 8.06 -9.38
CA PHE A 186 23.76 9.45 -9.78
C PHE A 186 24.04 9.64 -11.28
N GLU A 187 24.23 8.55 -12.03
CA GLU A 187 24.38 8.58 -13.49
C GLU A 187 23.03 8.60 -14.21
N LYS A 188 21.92 8.41 -13.47
CA LYS A 188 20.56 8.32 -13.98
C LYS A 188 19.73 9.55 -13.58
N PRO A 189 18.67 9.88 -14.34
CA PRO A 189 17.58 10.73 -13.89
C PRO A 189 17.13 10.38 -12.48
N PHE A 190 16.86 11.39 -11.65
CA PHE A 190 16.47 11.18 -10.25
C PHE A 190 15.25 10.25 -10.15
N ASN A 191 14.24 10.44 -11.00
CA ASN A 191 13.02 9.64 -10.96
C ASN A 191 13.27 8.16 -11.33
N GLU A 192 14.16 7.89 -12.29
CA GLU A 192 14.55 6.52 -12.65
C GLU A 192 15.31 5.84 -11.49
N ALA A 193 16.26 6.55 -10.89
CA ALA A 193 16.99 6.04 -9.75
C ALA A 193 16.09 5.83 -8.53
N ARG A 194 15.11 6.72 -8.31
CA ARG A 194 14.11 6.61 -7.25
C ARG A 194 13.30 5.33 -7.38
N ILE A 195 12.79 5.01 -8.57
CA ILE A 195 12.07 3.75 -8.83
C ILE A 195 12.96 2.55 -8.48
N TRP A 196 14.22 2.58 -8.91
CA TRP A 196 15.17 1.52 -8.58
C TRP A 196 15.39 1.38 -7.05
N ILE A 197 15.47 2.50 -6.32
CA ILE A 197 15.60 2.50 -4.85
C ILE A 197 14.33 1.93 -4.19
N GLU A 198 13.14 2.30 -4.66
CA GLU A 198 11.86 1.78 -4.17
C GLU A 198 11.77 0.27 -4.36
N ASP A 199 12.12 -0.23 -5.54
CA ASP A 199 12.09 -1.66 -5.83
C ASP A 199 13.15 -2.42 -5.03
N ARG A 200 14.38 -1.87 -4.94
CA ARG A 200 15.45 -2.47 -4.13
C ARG A 200 15.07 -2.52 -2.65
N ALA A 201 14.38 -1.51 -2.13
CA ALA A 201 13.87 -1.54 -0.76
C ALA A 201 12.88 -2.69 -0.55
N LYS A 202 11.95 -2.92 -1.48
CA LYS A 202 11.00 -4.04 -1.40
C LYS A 202 11.69 -5.41 -1.48
N GLU A 203 12.73 -5.55 -2.30
CA GLU A 203 13.48 -6.81 -2.47
C GLU A 203 14.40 -7.15 -1.28
N THR A 204 14.80 -6.13 -0.52
CA THR A 204 15.73 -6.28 0.61
C THR A 204 15.07 -6.12 1.97
N ASP A 205 13.77 -5.83 2.01
CA ASP A 205 13.00 -5.71 3.24
C ASP A 205 13.16 -6.96 4.12
N PRO A 206 13.66 -6.82 5.35
CA PRO A 206 13.81 -7.95 6.27
C PRO A 206 12.48 -8.37 6.90
N ASN A 207 11.42 -7.54 6.83
CA ASN A 207 10.15 -7.81 7.49
C ASN A 207 9.35 -8.88 6.73
N ILE A 208 8.70 -9.76 7.49
CA ILE A 208 7.83 -10.83 6.97
C ILE A 208 6.40 -10.42 7.27
N TYR A 209 5.65 -10.03 6.25
CA TYR A 209 4.26 -9.64 6.42
C TYR A 209 3.36 -10.86 6.32
N ILE A 210 2.56 -11.11 7.35
CA ILE A 210 1.60 -12.22 7.37
C ILE A 210 0.20 -11.64 7.32
N LEU A 211 -0.55 -11.96 6.27
CA LEU A 211 -1.95 -11.58 6.11
C LEU A 211 -2.85 -12.73 6.54
N THR A 212 -3.85 -12.44 7.36
CA THR A 212 -4.83 -13.44 7.82
C THR A 212 -6.21 -12.80 8.02
N GLY A 213 -7.25 -13.60 7.82
CA GLY A 213 -8.64 -13.23 8.13
C GLY A 213 -9.01 -13.30 9.61
N GLU A 214 -8.08 -13.69 10.47
CA GLU A 214 -8.31 -13.81 11.92
C GLU A 214 -7.68 -12.64 12.67
N LYS A 215 -8.52 -11.74 13.21
CA LYS A 215 -8.07 -10.51 13.92
C LYS A 215 -7.32 -10.80 15.23
N ASP A 216 -7.63 -11.91 15.87
CA ASP A 216 -7.13 -12.24 17.21
C ASP A 216 -5.83 -13.06 17.20
N LYS A 217 -5.35 -13.44 16.00
CA LYS A 217 -4.11 -14.21 15.87
C LYS A 217 -2.90 -13.31 15.80
N ASN A 218 -1.88 -13.69 16.58
CA ASN A 218 -0.60 -13.01 16.61
C ASN A 218 0.54 -14.03 16.53
N TYR A 219 1.45 -13.84 15.57
CA TYR A 219 2.61 -14.70 15.34
C TYR A 219 3.95 -14.01 15.65
N ASN A 220 3.91 -12.84 16.28
CA ASN A 220 5.12 -12.06 16.59
C ASN A 220 6.07 -12.79 17.55
N ASP A 221 5.58 -13.78 18.31
CA ASP A 221 6.39 -14.60 19.22
C ASP A 221 7.35 -15.55 18.47
N ILE A 222 7.12 -15.80 17.17
CA ILE A 222 7.93 -16.73 16.38
C ILE A 222 9.24 -16.08 15.90
N ASP A 223 9.17 -14.85 15.40
CA ASP A 223 10.31 -14.08 14.89
C ASP A 223 9.95 -12.59 14.96
N SER A 224 10.90 -11.76 15.42
CA SER A 224 10.70 -10.31 15.59
C SER A 224 10.50 -9.55 14.27
N ARG A 225 10.81 -10.17 13.13
CA ARG A 225 10.60 -9.61 11.79
C ARG A 225 9.15 -9.77 11.31
N ILE A 226 8.34 -10.56 12.00
CA ILE A 226 6.95 -10.81 11.61
C ILE A 226 6.10 -9.58 11.87
N GLN A 227 5.31 -9.19 10.87
CA GLN A 227 4.34 -8.11 10.95
C GLN A 227 2.98 -8.63 10.48
N MET A 228 2.05 -8.74 11.42
CA MET A 228 0.68 -9.18 11.15
C MET A 228 -0.14 -8.08 10.48
N LYS A 229 -0.90 -8.44 9.45
CA LYS A 229 -1.90 -7.59 8.80
C LYS A 229 -3.22 -8.34 8.69
N TYR A 230 -4.30 -7.69 9.09
CA TYR A 230 -5.64 -8.24 8.89
C TYR A 230 -6.08 -8.00 7.45
N ASP A 231 -6.62 -9.04 6.82
CA ASP A 231 -7.22 -8.96 5.48
C ASP A 231 -8.54 -9.73 5.49
N GLU A 232 -9.64 -9.00 5.39
CA GLU A 232 -11.01 -9.55 5.40
C GLU A 232 -11.32 -10.41 4.17
N SER A 233 -10.56 -10.27 3.08
CA SER A 233 -10.74 -11.09 1.88
C SER A 233 -10.25 -12.52 2.06
N ILE A 234 -9.49 -12.80 3.13
CA ILE A 234 -9.00 -14.13 3.44
C ILE A 234 -10.06 -14.83 4.32
N TYR A 235 -10.77 -15.80 3.74
CA TYR A 235 -11.73 -16.63 4.47
C TYR A 235 -11.04 -17.67 5.37
N LEU A 236 -10.00 -18.34 4.87
CA LEU A 236 -9.24 -19.36 5.60
C LEU A 236 -7.75 -19.29 5.25
N GLY A 237 -6.88 -19.56 6.23
CA GLY A 237 -5.44 -19.67 6.02
C GLY A 237 -4.68 -18.36 6.20
N LEU A 238 -3.56 -18.25 5.48
CA LEU A 238 -2.68 -17.08 5.56
C LEU A 238 -1.96 -16.81 4.24
N MET A 239 -1.51 -15.58 4.06
CA MET A 239 -0.58 -15.21 3.00
C MET A 239 0.69 -14.64 3.62
N ILE A 240 1.85 -14.98 3.04
CA ILE A 240 3.13 -14.43 3.48
C ILE A 240 3.69 -13.56 2.36
N CYS A 241 3.94 -12.28 2.65
CA CYS A 241 4.66 -11.37 1.77
C CYS A 241 6.06 -11.13 2.34
N TYR A 242 7.08 -11.46 1.55
CA TYR A 242 8.48 -11.29 1.95
C TYR A 242 9.34 -10.98 0.72
N GLN A 243 10.17 -9.93 0.79
CA GLN A 243 11.14 -9.57 -0.26
C GLN A 243 10.52 -9.51 -1.68
N ASN A 244 9.41 -8.78 -1.81
CA ASN A 244 8.64 -8.64 -3.06
C ASN A 244 8.10 -9.97 -3.64
N LYS A 245 7.93 -11.00 -2.81
CA LYS A 245 7.31 -12.28 -3.16
C LYS A 245 6.08 -12.55 -2.31
N LEU A 246 5.06 -13.10 -2.95
CA LEU A 246 3.82 -13.52 -2.33
C LEU A 246 3.77 -15.05 -2.26
N TYR A 247 3.54 -15.58 -1.07
CA TYR A 247 3.31 -17.00 -0.82
C TYR A 247 1.89 -17.15 -0.31
N ASP A 248 1.02 -17.70 -1.15
CA ASP A 248 -0.40 -17.82 -0.87
C ASP A 248 -0.72 -19.22 -0.32
N TYR A 249 -1.21 -19.26 0.91
CA TYR A 249 -1.72 -20.45 1.59
C TYR A 249 -3.17 -20.19 2.05
N SER A 250 -3.90 -19.34 1.34
CA SER A 250 -5.22 -18.87 1.73
C SER A 250 -6.32 -19.32 0.77
N LEU A 251 -7.55 -19.32 1.29
CA LEU A 251 -8.78 -19.37 0.51
C LEU A 251 -9.48 -18.03 0.68
N ARG A 252 -9.91 -17.47 -0.44
CA ARG A 252 -10.65 -16.20 -0.55
C ARG A 252 -12.07 -16.47 -1.02
#